data_AF-A0A1I2I0G5-F1
#
_entry.id   AF-A0A1I2I0G5-F1
#
_cell.length_a   1.000
_cell.length_b   1.000
_cell.length_c   1.000
_cell.angle_alpha   90.00
_cell.angle_beta   90.00
_cell.angle_gamma   90.00
#
_symmetry.space_group_name_H-M   'P 1'
#
loop_
_entity.id
_entity.type
_entity.pdbx_description
1 polymer ?
#
loop_
_entity_poly.entity_id
_entity_poly.type
_entity_poly.pdbx_seq_one_letter_code
_entity_poly.pdbx_strand_id
1 'polypeptide(L)'
;MIVLVIIGVFIAGFITYWILHEVIQSAVDNSTMARNIQEIRDHLVGNKAAEQAASDEDHENCPGCNHLVRKTEKVCGNCGLALRDWD
;
A
#
# COMPACT_ATOMS: atom_id res chain seq x y z
N MET A 1 46.76 -29.24 -7.74
CA MET A 1 45.36 -29.73 -7.87
C MET A 1 44.59 -29.62 -6.55
N ILE A 2 45.00 -30.30 -5.47
CA ILE A 2 44.30 -30.26 -4.18
C ILE A 2 44.09 -28.84 -3.64
N VAL A 3 45.11 -27.99 -3.69
CA VAL A 3 45.01 -26.59 -3.22
C VAL A 3 43.97 -25.79 -4.00
N LEU A 4 43.85 -26.00 -5.33
CA LEU A 4 42.86 -25.32 -6.16
C LEU A 4 41.44 -25.78 -5.84
N VAL A 5 41.26 -27.07 -5.53
CA VAL A 5 39.96 -27.62 -5.12
C VAL A 5 39.55 -27.03 -3.76
N ILE A 6 40.47 -26.95 -2.81
CA ILE A 6 40.22 -26.36 -1.50
C ILE A 6 39.80 -24.89 -1.64
N ILE A 7 40.57 -24.10 -2.40
CA ILE A 7 40.27 -22.69 -2.67
C ILE A 7 38.88 -22.56 -3.34
N GLY A 8 38.57 -23.40 -4.33
CA GLY A 8 37.27 -23.39 -5.00
C GLY A 8 36.09 -23.64 -4.06
N VAL A 9 36.21 -24.59 -3.12
CA VAL A 9 35.17 -24.89 -2.14
C VAL A 9 34.97 -23.72 -1.17
N PHE A 10 36.06 -23.10 -0.70
CA PHE A 10 35.97 -21.93 0.18
C PHE A 10 35.33 -20.72 -0.53
N ILE A 11 35.69 -20.46 -1.79
CA ILE A 11 35.10 -19.37 -2.57
C ILE A 11 33.60 -19.62 -2.79
N ALA A 12 33.21 -20.85 -3.14
CA ALA A 12 31.81 -21.20 -3.33
C ALA A 12 30.99 -21.02 -2.03
N GLY A 13 31.53 -21.44 -0.89
CA GLY A 13 30.89 -21.23 0.41
C GLY A 13 30.82 -19.75 0.83
N PHE A 14 31.83 -18.97 0.47
CA PHE A 14 31.83 -17.54 0.77
C PHE A 14 30.82 -16.77 -0.07
N ILE A 15 30.67 -17.13 -1.36
CA ILE A 15 29.67 -16.54 -2.26
C ILE A 15 28.25 -16.84 -1.76
N THR A 16 27.96 -18.07 -1.37
CA THR A 16 26.62 -18.42 -0.84
C THR A 16 26.30 -17.71 0.46
N TYR A 17 27.30 -17.57 1.36
CA TYR A 17 27.16 -16.77 2.57
C TYR A 17 26.90 -15.29 2.28
N TRP A 18 27.59 -14.73 1.29
CA TRP A 18 27.43 -13.33 0.88
C TRP A 18 26.03 -13.03 0.35
N ILE A 19 25.51 -13.90 -0.53
CA ILE A 19 24.16 -13.76 -1.08
C ILE A 19 23.10 -13.75 0.03
N LEU A 20 23.26 -14.61 1.04
CA LEU A 20 22.34 -14.65 2.17
C LEU A 20 22.38 -13.36 3.00
N HIS A 21 23.56 -12.78 3.21
CA HIS A 21 23.74 -11.52 3.92
C HIS A 21 23.08 -10.34 3.17
N GLU A 22 23.20 -10.30 1.84
CA GLU A 22 22.56 -9.29 0.99
C GLU A 22 21.03 -9.34 1.12
N VAL A 23 20.45 -10.55 1.13
CA VAL A 23 19.00 -10.76 1.29
C VAL A 23 18.51 -10.34 2.67
N ILE A 24 19.29 -10.60 3.74
CA ILE A 24 18.96 -10.16 5.10
C ILE A 24 18.90 -8.63 5.17
N GLN A 25 19.85 -7.93 4.58
CA GLN A 25 19.85 -6.47 4.52
C GLN A 25 18.69 -5.93 3.69
N SER A 26 18.40 -6.54 2.54
CA SER A 26 17.25 -6.16 1.70
C SER A 26 15.91 -6.32 2.44
N ALA A 27 15.73 -7.38 3.22
CA ALA A 27 14.54 -7.58 4.05
C ALA A 27 14.44 -6.54 5.18
N VAL A 28 15.57 -6.17 5.79
CA VAL A 28 15.65 -5.17 6.87
C VAL A 28 15.41 -3.75 6.33
N ASP A 29 16.01 -3.35 5.21
CA ASP A 29 15.82 -2.02 4.62
C ASP A 29 14.39 -1.83 4.06
N ASN A 30 13.78 -2.89 3.52
CA ASN A 30 12.37 -2.87 3.11
C ASN A 30 11.43 -2.60 4.31
N SER A 31 11.77 -3.12 5.50
CA SER A 31 11.01 -2.84 6.73
C SER A 31 11.21 -1.41 7.27
N THR A 32 12.36 -0.79 6.97
CA THR A 32 12.68 0.60 7.38
C THR A 32 11.95 1.63 6.49
N MET A 33 11.79 1.34 5.19
CA MET A 33 10.96 2.15 4.28
C MET A 33 9.46 2.05 4.59
N ALA A 34 8.98 0.91 5.09
CA ALA A 34 7.58 0.74 5.51
C ALA A 34 7.18 1.63 6.71
N ARG A 35 8.14 2.07 7.55
CA ARG A 35 7.87 3.03 8.64
C ARG A 35 7.54 4.44 8.12
N ASN A 36 8.03 4.81 6.93
CA ASN A 36 7.74 6.12 6.34
C ASN A 36 6.27 6.25 5.86
N ILE A 37 5.57 5.13 5.66
CA ILE A 37 4.12 5.13 5.34
C ILE A 37 3.27 5.38 6.60
N GLN A 38 3.76 5.02 7.78
CA GLN A 38 3.02 5.21 9.04
C GLN A 38 3.04 6.67 9.49
N GLU A 39 4.15 7.38 9.29
CA GLU A 39 4.29 8.80 9.66
C GLU A 39 3.37 9.72 8.84
N ILE A 40 3.17 9.41 7.55
CA ILE A 40 2.19 10.11 6.71
C ILE A 40 0.76 9.75 7.14
N ARG A 41 0.50 8.48 7.52
CA ARG A 41 -0.84 8.05 7.97
C ARG A 41 -1.26 8.74 9.25
N ASP A 42 -0.39 8.91 10.23
CA ASP A 42 -0.76 9.53 11.52
C ASP A 42 -1.17 10.99 11.36
N HIS A 43 -0.51 11.75 10.49
CA HIS A 43 -0.88 13.13 10.18
C HIS A 43 -2.21 13.25 9.42
N LEU A 44 -2.59 12.23 8.63
CA LEU A 44 -3.87 12.22 7.90
C LEU A 44 -5.03 11.64 8.72
N VAL A 45 -4.80 10.67 9.60
CA VAL A 45 -5.87 10.06 10.42
C VAL A 45 -6.30 10.98 11.56
N GLY A 46 -5.38 11.76 12.15
CA GLY A 46 -5.72 12.76 13.17
C GLY A 46 -6.65 13.87 12.66
N ASN A 47 -6.46 14.34 11.42
CA ASN A 47 -7.34 15.32 10.78
C ASN A 47 -8.60 14.68 10.17
N LYS A 48 -8.48 13.52 9.53
CA LYS A 48 -9.61 12.83 8.92
C LYS A 48 -10.62 12.32 9.96
N ALA A 49 -10.22 11.90 11.16
CA ALA A 49 -11.17 11.51 12.19
C ALA A 49 -12.08 12.66 12.65
N ALA A 50 -11.59 13.91 12.62
CA ALA A 50 -12.38 15.10 12.92
C ALA A 50 -13.26 15.55 11.74
N GLU A 51 -12.81 15.37 10.49
CA GLU A 51 -13.59 15.72 9.27
C GLU A 51 -14.57 14.61 8.81
N GLN A 52 -14.24 13.33 9.01
CA GLN A 52 -15.07 12.19 8.57
C GLN A 52 -16.28 11.98 9.46
N ALA A 53 -16.19 12.29 10.76
CA ALA A 53 -17.35 12.25 11.65
C ALA A 53 -18.46 13.25 11.27
N ALA A 54 -18.15 14.27 10.46
CA ALA A 54 -19.12 15.25 9.97
C ALA A 54 -19.52 15.08 8.49
N SER A 55 -18.80 14.25 7.70
CA SER A 55 -18.99 14.15 6.24
C SER A 55 -19.48 12.78 5.75
N ASP A 56 -19.44 11.73 6.58
CA ASP A 56 -19.83 10.37 6.20
C ASP A 56 -21.36 10.16 6.20
N GLU A 57 -22.14 11.10 6.76
CA GLU A 57 -23.60 11.00 6.77
C GLU A 57 -24.25 11.36 5.41
N ASP A 58 -23.53 12.08 4.54
CA ASP A 58 -24.08 12.67 3.30
C ASP A 58 -23.54 12.08 1.98
N HIS A 59 -22.67 11.06 2.07
CA HIS A 59 -22.12 10.37 0.90
C HIS A 59 -22.58 8.91 0.87
N GLU A 60 -22.88 8.40 -0.33
CA GLU A 60 -23.27 7.02 -0.57
C GLU A 60 -22.50 6.43 -1.76
N ASN A 61 -22.42 5.11 -1.85
CA ASN A 61 -21.75 4.46 -2.97
C ASN A 61 -22.72 4.25 -4.13
N CYS A 62 -22.32 4.65 -5.34
CA CYS A 62 -23.11 4.43 -6.54
C CYS A 62 -23.27 2.92 -6.81
N PRO A 63 -24.51 2.39 -6.96
CA PRO A 63 -24.74 0.96 -7.16
C PRO A 63 -24.21 0.41 -8.49
N GLY A 64 -23.91 1.25 -9.47
CA GLY A 64 -23.42 0.81 -10.79
C GLY A 64 -21.90 0.69 -10.89
N CYS A 65 -21.16 1.65 -10.33
CA CYS A 65 -19.70 1.70 -10.45
C CYS A 65 -18.96 1.77 -9.12
N ASN A 66 -19.69 1.70 -8.01
CA ASN A 66 -19.16 1.79 -6.65
C ASN A 66 -18.30 3.04 -6.38
N HIS A 67 -18.55 4.10 -7.15
CA HIS A 67 -17.93 5.41 -6.95
C HIS A 67 -18.65 6.14 -5.81
N LEU A 68 -17.89 6.85 -4.99
CA LEU A 68 -18.45 7.65 -3.90
C LEU A 68 -19.16 8.87 -4.48
N VAL A 69 -20.45 9.02 -4.19
CA VAL A 69 -21.30 10.10 -4.70
C VAL A 69 -22.02 10.77 -3.53
N ARG A 70 -22.38 12.05 -3.68
CA ARG A 70 -23.19 12.74 -2.67
C ARG A 70 -24.65 12.32 -2.79
N LYS A 71 -25.35 12.17 -1.67
CA LYS A 71 -26.81 11.88 -1.64
C LYS A 71 -27.65 12.95 -2.37
N THR A 72 -27.12 14.15 -2.54
CA THR A 72 -27.75 15.26 -3.29
C THR A 72 -27.60 15.14 -4.81
N GLU A 73 -26.71 14.29 -5.31
CA GLU A 73 -26.47 14.13 -6.75
C GLU A 73 -27.52 13.23 -7.39
N LYS A 74 -28.09 13.70 -8.51
CA LYS A 74 -29.13 12.97 -9.26
C LYS A 74 -28.54 11.88 -10.16
N VAL A 75 -27.30 12.09 -10.60
CA VAL A 75 -26.61 11.26 -11.57
C VAL A 75 -25.17 11.08 -11.10
N CYS A 76 -24.66 9.86 -11.17
CA CYS A 76 -23.27 9.59 -10.85
C CYS A 76 -22.34 10.22 -11.88
N GLY A 77 -21.44 11.11 -11.45
CA GLY A 77 -20.48 11.78 -12.33
C GLY A 77 -19.48 10.83 -13.04
N ASN A 78 -19.28 9.62 -12.52
CA ASN A 78 -18.34 8.65 -13.08
C ASN A 78 -18.96 7.71 -14.13
N CYS A 79 -20.07 7.05 -13.81
CA CYS A 79 -20.71 6.10 -14.74
C CYS A 79 -21.97 6.63 -15.44
N GLY A 80 -22.41 7.85 -15.12
CA GLY A 80 -23.61 8.45 -15.69
C GLY A 80 -24.91 7.78 -15.25
N LEU A 81 -24.86 6.87 -14.26
CA LEU A 81 -26.05 6.19 -13.74
C LEU A 81 -26.95 7.18 -13.00
N ALA A 82 -28.23 7.22 -13.35
CA ALA A 82 -29.24 7.95 -12.58
C ALA A 82 -29.40 7.30 -11.20
N LEU A 83 -29.11 8.05 -10.15
CA LEU A 83 -29.14 7.58 -8.77
C LEU A 83 -30.53 7.76 -8.15
N ARG A 84 -31.25 8.82 -8.55
CA ARG A 84 -32.58 9.16 -8.05
C ARG A 84 -33.50 9.63 -9.17
N ASP A 85 -34.61 8.94 -9.30
CA ASP A 85 -35.81 9.22 -10.07
C ASP A 85 -36.79 10.07 -9.25
N TRP A 86 -37.37 11.11 -9.87
CA TRP A 86 -38.41 11.92 -9.27
C TRP A 86 -39.77 11.30 -9.65
N ASP A 87 -40.53 10.86 -8.65
CA ASP A 87 -42.00 10.91 -8.68
C ASP A 87 -42.45 12.17 -7.92
#